data_AF-A0A7C6WR91-F1
#
_entry.id   AF-A0A7C6WR91-F1
#
_cell.length_a   1.000
_cell.length_b   1.000
_cell.length_c   1.000
_cell.angle_alpha   90.00
_cell.angle_beta   90.00
_cell.angle_gamma   90.00
#
_symmetry.space_group_name_H-M   'P 1'
#
loop_
_entity.id
_entity.type
_entity.pdbx_description
1 polymer ?
#
loop_
_entity_poly.entity_id
_entity_poly.type
_entity_poly.pdbx_seq_one_letter_code
_entity_poly.pdbx_strand_id
1 'polypeptide(L)'
;MKVTNLRCDHLREPLGFALDQPTFTWTVDGARGKKQAWARLEVGADPAFAELLYDSGEDAALSSVGVTPDITLAPRTRYYVRVTVHSDAGETAQAASWFETGKRNERWQAQWIKAPYDQDVHPVLGTTFEVQ
;
A
#
# COMPACT_ATOMS: atom_id res chain seq x y z
N MET A 1 -10.61 -19.65 -8.63
CA MET A 1 -10.12 -18.78 -7.54
C MET A 1 -9.59 -17.46 -8.08
N LYS A 2 -9.87 -16.33 -7.41
CA LYS A 2 -9.31 -15.00 -7.69
C LYS A 2 -9.05 -14.28 -6.37
N VAL A 3 -7.90 -13.60 -6.25
CA VAL A 3 -7.66 -12.69 -5.13
C VAL A 3 -8.16 -11.29 -5.50
N THR A 4 -8.94 -10.69 -4.61
CA THR A 4 -9.60 -9.39 -4.78
C THR A 4 -9.39 -8.53 -3.53
N ASN A 5 -9.72 -7.24 -3.61
CA ASN A 5 -9.61 -6.29 -2.49
C ASN A 5 -8.28 -6.30 -1.74
N LEU A 6 -7.15 -6.50 -2.42
CA LEU A 6 -5.83 -6.26 -1.83
C LEU A 6 -5.72 -4.78 -1.46
N ARG A 7 -5.66 -4.49 -0.16
CA ARG A 7 -5.70 -3.12 0.40
C ARG A 7 -4.58 -2.91 1.41
N CYS A 8 -4.10 -1.68 1.50
CA CYS A 8 -3.17 -1.20 2.51
C CYS A 8 -3.95 -0.28 3.46
N ASP A 9 -4.00 -0.60 4.75
CA ASP A 9 -4.78 0.13 5.76
C ASP A 9 -6.24 0.37 5.33
N HIS A 10 -6.86 -0.66 4.75
CA HIS A 10 -8.21 -0.65 4.16
C HIS A 10 -8.42 0.29 2.97
N LEU A 11 -7.37 0.96 2.50
CA LEU A 11 -7.36 1.82 1.32
C LEU A 11 -6.86 1.07 0.09
N ARG A 12 -7.39 1.46 -1.08
CA ARG A 12 -6.87 1.03 -2.38
C ARG A 12 -5.81 2.03 -2.84
N GLU A 13 -4.60 1.54 -3.07
CA GLU A 13 -3.51 2.30 -3.70
C GLU A 13 -3.27 3.69 -3.05
N PRO A 14 -3.09 3.77 -1.71
CA PRO A 14 -2.98 5.06 -1.04
C PRO A 14 -1.71 5.80 -1.48
N LEU A 15 -1.86 7.09 -1.80
CA LEU A 15 -0.81 7.96 -2.30
C LEU A 15 -0.52 9.09 -1.32
N GLY A 16 0.74 9.22 -0.88
CA GLY A 16 1.16 10.28 0.02
C GLY A 16 0.60 10.15 1.44
N PHE A 17 0.20 8.94 1.85
CA PHE A 17 -0.52 8.72 3.11
C PHE A 17 0.45 8.59 4.30
N ALA A 18 -0.06 8.90 5.50
CA ALA A 18 0.66 8.67 6.75
C ALA A 18 0.51 7.20 7.16
N LEU A 19 1.44 6.38 6.70
CA LEU A 19 1.48 4.93 6.97
C LEU A 19 2.67 4.64 7.87
N ASP A 20 2.46 4.36 9.15
CA ASP A 20 3.57 3.99 10.05
C ASP A 20 3.91 2.51 9.91
N GLN A 21 2.90 1.65 10.05
CA GLN A 21 3.00 0.21 9.88
C GLN A 21 1.87 -0.26 8.94
N PRO A 22 2.13 -0.38 7.63
CA PRO A 22 1.08 -0.70 6.67
C PRO A 22 0.53 -2.10 6.95
N THR A 23 -0.78 -2.23 7.01
CA THR A 23 -1.47 -3.50 7.22
C THR A 23 -2.20 -3.92 5.96
N PHE A 24 -1.91 -5.11 5.48
CA PHE A 24 -2.46 -5.65 4.25
C PHE A 24 -3.63 -6.60 4.53
N THR A 25 -4.67 -6.45 3.71
CA THR A 25 -5.86 -7.30 3.74
C THR A 25 -6.24 -7.69 2.33
N TRP A 26 -6.87 -8.85 2.14
CA TRP A 26 -7.35 -9.31 0.85
C TRP A 26 -8.56 -10.25 1.01
N THR A 27 -9.30 -10.45 -0.08
CA THR A 27 -10.41 -11.40 -0.18
C THR A 27 -10.16 -12.41 -1.29
N VAL A 28 -10.77 -13.58 -1.18
CA VAL A 28 -10.69 -14.64 -2.20
C VAL A 28 -12.10 -14.95 -2.70
N ASP A 29 -12.29 -14.88 -4.01
CA ASP A 29 -13.56 -15.17 -4.67
C ASP A 29 -13.44 -16.40 -5.58
N GLY A 30 -14.53 -17.17 -5.68
CA GLY A 30 -14.67 -18.25 -6.65
C GLY A 30 -13.63 -19.37 -6.53
N ALA A 31 -13.16 -19.68 -5.32
CA ALA A 31 -12.38 -20.89 -5.06
C ALA A 31 -13.29 -22.12 -4.95
N ARG A 32 -12.83 -23.27 -5.43
CA ARG A 32 -13.42 -24.58 -5.10
C ARG A 32 -13.04 -24.99 -3.67
N GLY A 33 -11.82 -24.66 -3.27
CA GLY A 33 -11.36 -24.82 -1.90
C GLY A 33 -12.18 -24.01 -0.90
N LYS A 34 -12.30 -24.52 0.32
CA LYS A 34 -13.06 -23.86 1.40
C LYS A 34 -12.18 -23.03 2.30
N LYS A 35 -10.87 -23.26 2.26
CA LYS A 35 -9.90 -22.60 3.12
C LYS A 35 -8.64 -22.25 2.34
N GLN A 36 -7.97 -21.21 2.83
CA GLN A 36 -6.58 -20.97 2.49
C GLN A 36 -5.72 -22.07 3.14
N ALA A 37 -4.93 -22.78 2.33
CA ALA A 37 -3.92 -23.71 2.82
C ALA A 37 -2.65 -22.94 3.24
N TRP A 38 -2.23 -21.96 2.44
CA TRP A 38 -1.20 -20.99 2.77
C TRP A 38 -1.38 -19.72 1.95
N ALA A 39 -0.79 -18.63 2.43
CA ALA A 39 -0.58 -17.43 1.65
C ALA A 39 0.87 -16.95 1.76
N ARG A 40 1.29 -16.15 0.79
CA ARG A 40 2.58 -15.49 0.76
C ARG A 40 2.35 -14.01 0.46
N LEU A 41 2.80 -13.14 1.35
CA LEU A 41 2.79 -11.69 1.17
C LEU A 41 4.21 -11.22 0.88
N GLU A 42 4.38 -10.52 -0.22
CA GLU A 42 5.64 -9.93 -0.64
C GLU A 42 5.48 -8.41 -0.75
N VAL A 43 6.46 -7.66 -0.24
CA VAL A 43 6.58 -6.23 -0.45
C VAL A 43 7.90 -5.97 -1.18
N GLY A 44 7.83 -5.31 -2.34
CA GLY A 44 8.97 -4.98 -3.19
C GLY A 44 9.20 -3.48 -3.30
N ALA A 45 10.46 -3.11 -3.55
CA ALA A 45 10.84 -1.73 -3.90
C ALA A 45 10.51 -1.37 -5.36
N ASP A 46 10.27 -2.38 -6.20
CA ASP A 46 10.01 -2.23 -7.63
C ASP A 46 8.81 -3.10 -8.06
N PRO A 47 8.14 -2.77 -9.19
CA PRO A 47 6.95 -3.50 -9.64
C PRO A 47 7.23 -4.91 -10.14
N ALA A 48 8.49 -5.24 -10.47
CA ALA A 48 8.89 -6.59 -10.87
C ALA A 48 9.19 -7.48 -9.65
N PHE A 49 9.21 -6.92 -8.44
CA PHE A 49 9.60 -7.62 -7.21
C PHE A 49 11.01 -8.20 -7.32
N ALA A 50 11.92 -7.47 -7.97
CA ALA A 50 13.33 -7.84 -8.09
C ALA A 50 14.09 -7.58 -6.78
N GLU A 51 13.72 -6.51 -6.07
CA GLU A 51 14.18 -6.19 -4.72
C GLU A 51 13.03 -6.35 -3.74
N LEU A 52 13.06 -7.46 -2.97
CA LEU A 52 12.10 -7.72 -1.91
C LEU A 52 12.55 -7.06 -0.61
N LEU A 53 11.66 -6.25 -0.04
CA LEU A 53 11.79 -5.64 1.28
C LEU A 53 11.18 -6.52 2.36
N TYR A 54 10.21 -7.35 2.00
CA TYR A 54 9.58 -8.32 2.87
C TYR A 54 9.06 -9.50 2.05
N ASP A 55 9.16 -10.69 2.64
CA ASP A 55 8.57 -11.92 2.13
C ASP A 55 8.19 -12.81 3.32
N SER A 56 6.91 -13.12 3.47
CA SER A 56 6.44 -14.04 4.52
C SER A 56 6.83 -15.49 4.27
N GLY A 57 7.23 -15.84 3.03
CA GLY A 57 7.23 -17.21 2.55
C GLY A 57 5.81 -17.78 2.43
N GLU A 58 5.72 -19.06 2.07
CA GLU A 58 4.46 -19.80 2.11
C GLU A 58 4.08 -20.09 3.57
N ASP A 59 3.12 -19.34 4.10
CA ASP A 59 2.71 -19.42 5.50
C ASP A 59 1.23 -19.80 5.65
N ALA A 60 1.00 -20.92 6.34
CA ALA A 60 -0.33 -21.44 6.64
C ALA A 60 -1.06 -20.62 7.73
N ALA A 61 -0.33 -19.89 8.56
CA ALA A 61 -0.87 -19.03 9.62
C ALA A 61 -1.17 -17.59 9.14
N LEU A 62 -0.73 -17.22 7.95
CA LEU A 62 -0.89 -15.87 7.41
C LEU A 62 -2.36 -15.52 7.22
N SER A 63 -2.83 -14.44 7.85
CA SER A 63 -4.25 -14.12 7.94
C SER A 63 -4.68 -13.06 6.92
N SER A 64 -5.67 -13.37 6.08
CA SER A 64 -6.15 -12.44 5.05
C SER A 64 -6.88 -11.21 5.60
N VAL A 65 -7.21 -11.20 6.90
CA VAL A 65 -7.87 -10.06 7.57
C VAL A 65 -6.88 -9.04 8.13
N GLY A 66 -5.57 -9.30 8.06
CA GLY A 66 -4.56 -8.34 8.49
C GLY A 66 -3.18 -8.96 8.59
N VAL A 67 -2.24 -8.43 7.81
CA VAL A 67 -0.81 -8.73 7.92
C VAL A 67 -0.03 -7.41 7.95
N THR A 68 0.76 -7.23 8.99
CA THR A 68 1.61 -6.04 9.17
C THR A 68 3.07 -6.48 9.02
N PRO A 69 3.67 -6.37 7.82
CA PRO A 69 5.07 -6.72 7.62
C PRO A 69 5.98 -5.74 8.36
N ASP A 70 7.07 -6.28 8.91
CA ASP A 70 8.12 -5.46 9.53
C ASP A 70 9.03 -4.89 8.44
N ILE A 71 8.69 -3.69 7.96
CA ILE A 71 9.44 -2.97 6.93
C ILE A 71 9.72 -1.54 7.36
N THR A 72 10.90 -1.04 7.02
CA THR A 72 11.25 0.38 7.22
C THR A 72 10.83 1.18 5.99
N LEU A 73 9.98 2.18 6.21
CA LEU A 73 9.44 3.03 5.15
C LEU A 73 10.22 4.34 5.03
N ALA A 74 10.63 4.67 3.80
CA ALA A 74 11.24 5.92 3.40
C ALA A 74 10.16 6.95 3.04
N PRO A 75 10.46 8.26 3.12
CA PRO A 75 9.54 9.31 2.66
C PRO A 75 9.41 9.32 1.13
N ARG A 76 8.25 9.76 0.61
CA ARG A 76 7.97 9.96 -0.82
C ARG A 76 8.33 8.76 -1.69
N THR A 77 8.10 7.56 -1.17
CA THR A 77 8.54 6.31 -1.79
C THR A 77 7.36 5.42 -2.07
N ARG A 78 7.28 4.92 -3.29
CA ARG A 78 6.29 3.93 -3.72
C ARG A 78 6.81 2.53 -3.45
N TYR A 79 5.92 1.68 -2.94
CA TYR A 79 6.15 0.29 -2.63
C TYR A 79 5.12 -0.56 -3.35
N TYR A 80 5.51 -1.78 -3.70
CA TYR A 80 4.65 -2.73 -4.42
C TYR A 80 4.34 -3.90 -3.50
N VAL A 81 3.09 -4.33 -3.48
CA VAL A 81 2.65 -5.46 -2.67
C VAL A 81 2.07 -6.53 -3.56
N ARG A 82 2.44 -7.79 -3.32
CA ARG A 82 1.89 -8.96 -3.98
C ARG A 82 1.45 -9.96 -2.93
N VAL A 83 0.28 -10.53 -3.13
CA VAL A 83 -0.18 -11.67 -2.35
C VAL A 83 -0.46 -12.85 -3.27
N THR A 84 0.08 -14.00 -2.89
CA THR A 84 -0.21 -15.29 -3.51
C THR A 84 -0.96 -16.12 -2.49
N VAL A 85 -2.07 -16.74 -2.90
CA VAL A 85 -2.91 -17.56 -2.02
C VAL A 85 -3.09 -18.92 -2.66
N HIS A 86 -2.90 -19.97 -1.87
CA HIS A 86 -3.14 -21.36 -2.25
C HIS A 86 -4.30 -21.94 -1.44
N SER A 87 -5.25 -22.60 -2.11
CA SER A 87 -6.41 -23.22 -1.46
C SER A 87 -6.15 -24.66 -1.08
N ASP A 88 -6.97 -25.19 -0.17
CA ASP A 88 -7.01 -26.61 0.20
C ASP A 88 -7.49 -27.54 -0.93
N ALA A 89 -7.93 -26.99 -2.06
CA ALA A 89 -8.25 -27.75 -3.28
C ALA A 89 -7.15 -27.65 -4.36
N GLY A 90 -5.97 -27.14 -4.01
CA GLY A 90 -4.81 -27.05 -4.91
C GLY A 90 -4.89 -25.90 -5.92
N GLU A 91 -5.78 -24.92 -5.72
CA GLU A 91 -5.85 -23.73 -6.57
C GLU A 91 -4.87 -22.67 -6.07
N THR A 92 -4.18 -22.00 -6.99
CA THR A 92 -3.34 -20.83 -6.67
C THR A 92 -3.83 -19.61 -7.41
N ALA A 93 -3.91 -18.48 -6.73
CA ALA A 93 -4.19 -17.18 -7.35
C ALA A 93 -3.31 -16.10 -6.73
N GLN A 94 -3.08 -15.04 -7.50
CA GLN A 94 -2.20 -13.93 -7.11
C GLN A 94 -2.86 -12.59 -7.45
N ALA A 95 -2.60 -11.58 -6.62
CA ALA A 95 -2.92 -10.18 -6.91
C ALA A 95 -1.75 -9.28 -6.51
N ALA A 96 -1.59 -8.15 -7.19
CA ALA A 96 -0.61 -7.13 -6.86
C ALA A 96 -1.25 -5.74 -6.78
N SER A 97 -0.67 -4.86 -5.97
CA SER A 97 -1.06 -3.47 -5.78
C SER A 97 0.17 -2.65 -5.37
N TRP A 98 -0.04 -1.41 -4.95
CA TRP A 98 1.02 -0.52 -4.48
C TRP A 98 0.51 0.42 -3.40
N PHE A 99 1.42 1.05 -2.67
CA PHE A 99 1.14 2.17 -1.77
C PHE A 99 2.33 3.14 -1.81
N GLU A 100 2.11 4.40 -1.44
CA GLU A 100 3.16 5.42 -1.47
C GLU A 100 3.10 6.31 -0.23
N THR A 101 4.26 6.51 0.40
CA THR A 101 4.39 7.34 1.59
C THR A 101 4.42 8.82 1.24
N GLY A 102 3.91 9.65 2.14
CA GLY A 102 4.10 11.10 2.07
C GLY A 102 5.50 11.54 2.56
N LYS A 103 5.59 12.76 3.06
CA LYS A 103 6.84 13.33 3.60
C LYS A 103 7.36 12.65 4.87
N ARG A 104 6.53 11.86 5.58
CA ARG A 104 6.86 11.26 6.89
C ARG A 104 7.49 12.31 7.82
N ASN A 105 8.67 12.02 8.35
CA ASN A 105 9.41 12.88 9.27
C ASN A 105 10.23 13.98 8.56
N GLU A 106 10.17 14.09 7.24
CA GLU A 106 10.82 15.20 6.54
C GLU A 106 10.17 16.53 6.92
N ARG A 107 10.99 17.46 7.40
CA ARG A 107 10.53 18.81 7.73
C ARG A 107 9.95 19.48 6.49
N TRP A 108 8.88 20.25 6.72
CA TRP A 108 8.37 21.18 5.74
C TRP A 108 9.36 22.34 5.60
N GLN A 109 9.72 22.66 4.36
CA GLN A 109 10.48 23.86 4.02
C GLN A 109 9.56 24.99 3.57
N ALA A 110 8.29 24.67 3.27
CA ALA A 110 7.27 25.64 2.91
C ALA A 110 6.78 26.41 4.14
N GLN A 111 6.21 27.59 3.89
CA GLN A 111 5.59 28.43 4.90
C GLN A 111 4.08 28.48 4.67
N TRP A 112 3.32 28.60 5.75
CA TRP A 112 1.91 28.95 5.66
C TRP A 112 1.76 30.34 5.06
N ILE A 113 0.92 30.46 4.03
CA ILE A 113 0.59 31.74 3.38
C ILE A 113 -0.89 32.02 3.55
N LYS A 114 -1.26 33.30 3.54
CA LYS A 114 -2.66 33.74 3.59
C LYS A 114 -2.87 34.90 2.63
N ALA A 115 -4.09 35.02 2.11
CA ALA A 115 -4.51 36.21 1.40
C ALA A 115 -4.72 37.38 2.39
N PRO A 116 -4.58 38.65 1.95
CA PRO A 116 -4.76 39.82 2.81
C PRO A 116 -6.23 40.20 3.04
N TYR A 117 -7.19 39.32 2.71
CA TYR A 117 -8.63 39.59 2.77
C TYR A 117 -9.29 39.02 4.03
N ASP A 118 -10.58 39.35 4.22
CA ASP A 118 -11.43 38.79 5.28
C ASP A 118 -11.67 37.28 5.08
N GLN A 119 -11.96 36.55 6.15
CA GLN A 119 -12.13 35.09 6.18
C GLN A 119 -13.28 34.58 5.31
N ASP A 120 -14.27 35.43 5.04
CA ASP A 120 -15.45 35.08 4.23
C ASP A 120 -15.20 35.21 2.71
N VAL A 121 -14.00 35.65 2.31
CA VAL A 121 -13.60 35.77 0.91
C VAL A 121 -12.70 34.60 0.53
N HIS A 122 -13.18 33.72 -0.36
CA HIS A 122 -12.40 32.59 -0.87
C HIS A 122 -11.27 33.09 -1.80
N PRO A 123 -9.98 32.92 -1.42
CA PRO A 123 -8.87 33.42 -2.23
C PRO A 123 -8.48 32.43 -3.34
N VAL A 124 -7.86 32.95 -4.39
CA VAL A 124 -7.10 32.16 -5.38
C VAL A 124 -5.62 32.39 -5.13
N LEU A 125 -4.87 31.31 -4.86
CA LEU A 125 -3.42 31.35 -4.66
C LEU A 125 -2.75 30.66 -5.85
N GLY A 126 -1.76 31.31 -6.45
CA GLY A 126 -1.06 30.78 -7.62
C GLY A 126 0.40 31.22 -7.63
N THR A 127 1.23 30.38 -8.23
CA THR A 127 2.63 30.67 -8.53
C THR A 127 2.98 30.02 -9.86
N THR A 128 4.00 30.54 -10.54
CA THR A 128 4.62 29.89 -11.68
C THR A 128 5.91 29.19 -11.24
N PHE A 129 6.28 28.12 -11.93
CA PHE A 129 7.56 27.44 -11.76
C PHE A 129 8.00 26.83 -13.09
N GLU A 130 9.29 26.57 -13.23
CA GLU A 130 9.87 25.89 -14.39
C GLU A 130 10.27 24.48 -13.97
N VAL A 131 10.01 23.49 -14.82
CA VAL A 131 10.47 22.11 -14.64
C VAL A 131 11.74 21.96 -15.44
N GLN A 132 12.82 21.50 -14.79
CA GLN A 132 14.08 21.16 -15.44
C GLN A 132 14.02 19.79 -16.10
#